data_AF-A0A8X6W5F8-F1
#
_entry.id   AF-A0A8X6W5F8-F1
#
_cell.length_a   1.000
_cell.length_b   1.000
_cell.length_c   1.000
_cell.angle_alpha   90.00
_cell.angle_beta   90.00
_cell.angle_gamma   90.00
#
_symmetry.space_group_name_H-M   'P 1'
#
loop_
_entity.id
_entity.type
_entity.pdbx_description
1 polymer ?
#
loop_
_entity_poly.entity_id
_entity_poly.type
_entity_poly.pdbx_seq_one_letter_code
_entity_poly.pdbx_strand_id
1 'polypeptide(L)' 'MIVLSWIRKESYHLKTFVANRIATIQEITSSEQWRYVSTENNPADFVPRGIDSLKLKTCELWWNGSKFLMSNQYPQR' A
#
# COMPACT_ATOMS: atom_id res chain seq x y z
N MET A 1 -6.57 -6.97 -0.65
CA MET A 1 -6.64 -7.59 0.71
C MET A 1 -5.67 -8.75 0.94
N ILE A 2 -5.28 -9.51 -0.10
CA ILE A 2 -4.47 -10.73 0.01
C ILE A 2 -3.09 -10.48 0.67
N VAL A 3 -2.38 -9.42 0.28
CA VAL A 3 -1.05 -9.12 0.85
C VAL A 3 -1.13 -8.73 2.33
N LEU A 4 -2.13 -7.93 2.73
CA LEU A 4 -2.29 -7.54 4.13
C LEU A 4 -2.59 -8.75 5.03
N SER A 5 -3.36 -9.74 4.54
CA SER A 5 -3.54 -11.00 5.26
C SER A 5 -2.25 -11.82 5.37
N TRP A 6 -1.39 -11.78 4.35
CA TRP A 6 -0.09 -12.46 4.40
C TRP A 6 0.86 -11.82 5.40
N ILE A 7 0.92 -10.48 5.46
CA ILE A 7 1.75 -9.73 6.42
C ILE A 7 1.39 -10.08 7.87
N ARG A 8 0.13 -10.43 8.14
CA ARG A 8 -0.35 -10.81 9.48
C ARG A 8 -0.24 -12.31 9.79
N LYS A 9 0.19 -13.12 8.83
CA LYS A 9 0.32 -14.57 8.99
C LYS A 9 1.78 -14.93 9.19
N GLU A 10 2.05 -16.03 9.88
CA GLU A 10 3.39 -16.60 9.94
C GLU A 10 3.87 -16.97 8.52
N SER A 11 5.02 -16.43 8.13
CA SER A 11 5.52 -16.44 6.75
C SER A 11 5.74 -17.85 6.18
N TYR A 12 6.12 -18.82 7.02
CA TYR A 12 6.42 -20.19 6.61
C TYR A 12 5.19 -20.97 6.09
N HIS A 13 3.97 -20.48 6.33
CA HIS A 13 2.76 -21.04 5.72
C HIS A 13 2.51 -20.60 4.27
N LEU A 14 3.37 -19.74 3.72
CA LEU A 14 3.24 -19.19 2.36
C LEU A 14 4.22 -19.89 1.41
N LYS A 15 3.95 -19.82 0.10
CA LYS A 15 4.90 -20.31 -0.92
C LYS A 15 6.23 -19.56 -0.79
N THR A 16 7.36 -20.25 -0.99
CA THR A 16 8.73 -19.74 -0.73
C THR A 16 8.98 -18.31 -1.20
N PHE A 17 8.58 -17.96 -2.43
CA PHE A 17 8.74 -16.61 -2.97
C PHE A 17 8.03 -15.52 -2.15
N VAL A 18 6.82 -15.82 -1.68
CA VAL A 18 6.01 -14.91 -0.85
C VAL A 18 6.50 -14.95 0.58
N ALA A 19 6.78 -16.14 1.12
CA ALA A 19 7.28 -16.35 2.48
C ALA A 19 8.54 -15.51 2.74
N ASN A 20 9.52 -15.56 1.83
CA ASN A 20 10.78 -14.80 1.98
C ASN A 20 10.53 -13.28 2.06
N ARG A 21 9.62 -12.74 1.25
CA ARG A 21 9.29 -11.30 1.27
C ARG A 21 8.53 -10.89 2.52
N ILE A 22 7.56 -11.71 2.92
CA ILE A 22 6.79 -11.47 4.15
C ILE A 22 7.70 -11.55 5.37
N ALA A 23 8.64 -12.50 5.43
CA ALA A 23 9.62 -12.60 6.50
C ALA A 23 10.48 -11.33 6.60
N THR A 24 11.02 -10.83 5.48
CA THR A 24 11.77 -9.56 5.48
C THR A 24 10.91 -8.38 5.95
N ILE A 25 9.66 -8.28 5.52
CA ILE A 25 8.75 -7.22 5.97
C ILE A 25 8.53 -7.31 7.49
N GLN A 26 8.28 -8.51 8.02
CA GLN A 26 8.04 -8.75 9.44
C GLN A 26 9.30 -8.56 10.31
N GLU A 27 10.49 -8.69 9.73
CA GLU A 27 11.77 -8.43 10.39
C GLU A 27 12.02 -6.93 10.58
N ILE A 28 11.64 -6.10 9.59
CA ILE A 28 11.94 -4.65 9.58
C ILE A 28 10.76 -3.76 10.01
N THR A 29 9.54 -4.30 10.09
CA THR A 29 8.33 -3.58 10.50
C THR A 29 7.38 -4.44 11.33
N SER A 30 6.53 -3.80 12.14
CA SER A 30 5.42 -4.46 12.83
C SER A 30 4.21 -4.63 11.89
N SER A 31 3.51 -5.76 12.03
CA SER A 31 2.33 -6.07 11.20
C SER A 31 1.21 -5.03 11.36
N GLU A 32 1.16 -4.38 12.52
CA GLU A 32 0.21 -3.35 12.91
C GLU A 32 0.51 -2.00 12.26
N GLN A 33 1.67 -1.81 11.61
CA GLN A 33 1.97 -0.60 10.84
C GLN A 33 1.34 -0.65 9.43
N TRP A 34 1.00 -1.83 8.92
CA TRP A 34 0.47 -1.99 7.58
C TRP A 34 -1.05 -1.79 7.53
N ARG A 35 -1.51 -0.97 6.58
CA ARG A 35 -2.93 -0.66 6.35
C ARG A 35 -3.27 -0.82 4.87
N TYR A 36 -4.54 -1.10 4.61
CA TYR A 36 -5.06 -1.08 3.26
C TYR A 36 -5.41 0.35 2.86
N VAL A 37 -5.01 0.75 1.67
CA VAL A 37 -5.43 1.99 1.01
C VAL A 37 -6.18 1.59 -0.25
N SER A 38 -7.36 2.17 -0.47
CA SER A 38 -8.14 1.90 -1.68
C SER A 38 -7.45 2.46 -2.92
N THR A 39 -7.72 1.88 -4.10
CA THR A 39 -7.09 2.31 -5.37
C THR A 39 -7.32 3.79 -5.65
N GLU A 40 -8.48 4.32 -5.32
CA GLU A 40 -8.84 5.74 -5.52
C GLU A 40 -8.01 6.69 -4.66
N ASN A 41 -7.37 6.16 -3.61
CA ASN A 41 -6.55 6.91 -2.68
C ASN A 41 -5.06 6.55 -2.77
N ASN A 42 -4.64 5.69 -3.71
CA ASN A 42 -3.24 5.27 -3.82
C ASN A 42 -2.55 5.91 -5.04
N PRO A 43 -1.74 6.98 -4.88
CA PRO A 43 -1.04 7.59 -6.01
C PRO A 43 -0.04 6.64 -6.69
N ALA A 44 0.48 5.63 -5.97
CA ALA A 44 1.42 4.66 -6.54
C ALA A 44 0.79 3.80 -7.66
N ASP A 45 -0.54 3.70 -7.74
CA ASP A 45 -1.24 2.98 -8.81
C ASP A 45 -1.09 3.68 -10.18
N PHE A 46 -0.77 4.98 -10.24
CA PHE A 46 -0.61 5.71 -11.50
C PHE A 46 0.64 5.30 -12.28
N VAL A 47 1.69 4.84 -11.60
CA VAL A 47 2.93 4.39 -12.25
C VAL A 47 2.70 3.12 -13.09
N PRO A 48 2.17 2.01 -12.54
CA PRO A 48 1.95 0.80 -13.32
C PRO A 48 0.74 0.89 -14.26
N ARG A 49 -0.32 1.65 -13.91
CA ARG A 49 -1.52 1.76 -14.75
C ARG A 49 -1.39 2.80 -15.88
N GLY A 50 -0.44 3.72 -15.72
CA GLY A 50 -0.33 4.90 -16.56
C GLY A 50 -1.36 5.97 -16.20
N ILE A 51 -1.01 7.21 -16.48
CA ILE A 51 -1.88 8.37 -16.39
C ILE A 51 -1.55 9.29 -17.55
N ASP A 52 -2.59 9.82 -18.20
CA ASP A 52 -2.42 10.80 -19.26
C ASP A 52 -1.68 12.05 -18.73
N SER A 53 -0.76 12.59 -19.53
CA SER A 53 0.10 13.70 -19.10
C SER A 53 -0.67 14.98 -18.75
N LEU A 54 -1.80 15.26 -19.42
CA LEU A 54 -2.64 16.42 -19.10
C LEU A 54 -3.40 16.18 -17.80
N LYS A 55 -3.89 14.96 -17.56
CA LYS A 55 -4.51 14.58 -16.29
C LYS A 55 -3.51 14.60 -15.13
N LEU A 56 -2.27 14.20 -15.37
CA LEU A 56 -1.21 14.22 -14.36
C LEU A 56 -0.90 15.64 -13.88
N LYS A 57 -0.90 16.63 -14.79
CA LYS A 57 -0.65 18.05 -14.44
C LYS A 57 -1.62 18.56 -13.37
N THR A 58 -2.86 18.09 -13.37
CA THR A 58 -3.90 18.50 -12.41
C THR A 58 -4.26 17.40 -11.40
N CYS A 59 -3.42 16.37 -11.26
CA CYS A 59 -3.69 15.25 -10.37
C CYS A 59 -3.29 15.57 -8.92
N GLU A 60 -4.22 16.13 -8.16
CA GLU A 60 -4.03 16.45 -6.74
C GLU A 60 -3.56 15.24 -5.91
N LEU A 61 -4.09 14.05 -6.18
CA LEU A 61 -3.70 12.84 -5.45
C LEU A 61 -2.23 12.49 -5.63
N TRP A 62 -1.67 12.70 -6.83
CA TRP A 62 -0.25 12.43 -7.10
C TRP A 62 0.66 13.47 -6.44
N TRP A 63 0.34 14.75 -6.60
CA TRP A 63 1.20 15.84 -6.15
C TRP A 63 1.11 16.11 -4.64
N ASN A 64 -0.08 15.95 -4.07
CA ASN A 64 -0.34 16.28 -2.66
C ASN A 64 -0.55 15.04 -1.79
N GLY A 65 -0.66 13.86 -2.39
CA GLY A 65 -0.94 12.62 -1.67
C GLY A 65 -2.39 12.54 -1.17
N SER A 66 -2.68 11.44 -0.48
CA SER A 66 -4.01 11.16 0.03
C SER A 66 -4.33 12.03 1.25
N LYS A 67 -5.57 12.52 1.37
CA LYS A 67 -6.00 13.39 2.48
C LYS A 67 -5.74 12.80 3.87
N PHE A 68 -5.86 11.48 4.00
CA PHE A 68 -5.62 10.77 5.26
C PHE A 68 -4.17 10.85 5.76
N LEU A 69 -3.22 11.25 4.92
CA LEU A 69 -1.85 11.50 5.36
C LEU A 69 -1.72 12.87 6.05
N MET A 70 -2.67 13.78 5.82
CA MET A 70 -2.67 15.13 6.38
C MET A 70 -3.52 15.23 7.67
N SER A 71 -4.63 14.49 7.73
CA SER A 71 -5.38 14.28 8.96
C SER A 71 -4.77 13.08 9.68
N ASN A 72 -4.45 13.14 10.97
CA ASN A 72 -3.85 12.03 11.73
C ASN A 72 -4.80 10.82 11.94
N GLN A 73 -5.62 10.52 10.94
CA GLN A 73 -6.70 9.55 10.87
C GLN A 73 -6.48 8.71 9.61
N TYR A 74 -6.03 7.47 9.81
CA TYR A 74 -5.88 6.53 8.70
C TYR A 74 -7.24 6.08 8.17
N PRO A 75 -7.33 5.70 6.88
CA PRO A 75 -8.56 5.18 6.29
C PRO A 75 -9.02 3.97 7.10
N GLN A 76 -10.25 4.05 7.60
CA GLN A 76 -10.94 2.89 8.13
C GLN A 76 -11.42 2.03 6.96
N ARG A 77 -11.52 0.72 7.19
CA ARG A 77 -12.09 -0.18 6.19
C ARG A 77 -13.58 0.03 5.99
#